data_AF-A0A382B0R2-F1
#
_entry.id   AF-A0A382B0R2-F1
#
_cell.length_a   1.000
_cell.length_b   1.000
_cell.length_c   1.000
_cell.angle_alpha   90.00
_cell.angle_beta   90.00
_cell.angle_gamma   90.00
#
_symmetry.space_group_name_H-M   'P 1'
#
loop_
_entity.id
_entity.type
_entity.pdbx_description
1 polymer ?
#
loop_
_entity_poly.entity_id
_entity_poly.type
_entity_poly.pdbx_seq_one_letter_code
_entity_poly.pdbx_strand_id
1 'polypeptide(L)'
;VFRLNVDRMKKIPSLTFLAFFVIFIASCAAESEYIANLPKIDGFQVKKIYRLNRNLLAAYMDSSGNRLVFKLNESSATWKRILFKTKVSL
;
A
#
# COMPACT_ATOMS: atom_id res chain seq x y z
N VAL A 1 -28.90 46.27 12.91
CA VAL A 1 -28.45 45.52 11.71
C VAL A 1 -27.19 44.66 11.94
N PHE A 2 -26.42 44.82 13.03
CA PHE A 2 -25.11 44.14 13.20
C PHE A 2 -25.10 42.72 13.84
N ARG A 3 -26.23 42.17 14.32
CA ARG A 3 -26.23 40.86 15.01
C ARG A 3 -26.21 39.63 14.08
N LEU A 4 -26.61 39.77 12.81
CA LEU A 4 -26.71 38.63 11.88
C LEU A 4 -25.36 38.15 11.32
N ASN A 5 -24.28 38.93 11.42
CA ASN A 5 -22.98 38.57 10.85
C ASN A 5 -22.05 37.81 11.82
N VAL A 6 -22.26 37.89 13.13
CA VAL A 6 -21.36 37.23 14.11
C VAL A 6 -21.59 35.73 14.18
N ASP A 7 -22.85 35.28 14.10
CA ASP A 7 -23.19 33.84 14.11
C ASP A 7 -22.77 33.12 12.82
N ARG A 8 -22.75 33.83 11.68
CA ARG A 8 -22.30 33.26 10.41
C ARG A 8 -20.80 33.01 10.40
N MET A 9 -20.00 33.88 11.03
CA MET A 9 -18.54 33.75 11.10
C MET A 9 -18.06 32.65 12.05
N LYS A 10 -18.83 32.30 13.10
CA LYS A 10 -18.49 31.19 14.02
C LYS A 10 -18.75 29.79 13.43
N LYS A 11 -19.67 29.67 12.49
CA LYS A 11 -20.05 28.38 11.87
C LYS A 11 -19.08 27.92 10.78
N ILE A 12 -18.40 28.84 10.12
CA ILE A 12 -17.42 28.54 9.07
C ILE A 12 -16.24 27.68 9.59
N PRO A 13 -15.55 28.04 10.70
CA PRO A 13 -14.44 27.24 11.21
C PRO A 13 -14.89 25.86 11.73
N SER A 14 -16.09 25.78 12.31
CA SER A 14 -16.69 24.51 12.75
C SER A 14 -17.01 23.57 11.57
N LEU A 15 -17.56 24.12 10.49
CA LEU A 15 -17.89 23.34 9.29
C LEU A 15 -16.62 22.85 8.57
N THR A 16 -15.59 23.70 8.48
CA THR A 16 -14.31 23.30 7.90
C THR A 16 -13.62 22.24 8.75
N PHE A 17 -13.65 22.35 10.08
CA PHE A 17 -13.05 21.37 10.98
C PHE A 17 -13.73 19.99 10.85
N LEU A 18 -15.06 19.97 10.78
CA LEU A 18 -15.81 18.74 10.57
C LEU A 18 -15.49 18.10 9.20
N ALA A 19 -15.41 18.89 8.14
CA ALA A 19 -15.03 18.41 6.81
C ALA A 19 -13.61 17.82 6.79
N PHE A 20 -12.64 18.48 7.41
CA PHE A 20 -11.27 17.96 7.55
C PHE A 20 -11.23 16.66 8.36
N PHE A 21 -11.98 16.59 9.46
CA PHE A 21 -12.04 15.39 10.29
C PHE A 21 -12.65 14.19 9.54
N VAL A 22 -13.71 14.42 8.77
CA VAL A 22 -14.34 13.39 7.90
C VAL A 22 -13.37 12.93 6.81
N ILE A 23 -12.63 13.84 6.17
CA ILE A 23 -11.62 13.49 5.17
C ILE A 23 -10.47 12.70 5.82
N PHE A 24 -10.06 13.05 7.03
CA PHE A 24 -8.98 12.39 7.75
C PHE A 24 -9.34 10.95 8.12
N ILE A 25 -10.54 10.72 8.67
CA ILE A 25 -11.01 9.35 9.00
C ILE A 25 -11.34 8.53 7.75
N ALA A 26 -11.83 9.16 6.67
CA ALA A 26 -12.07 8.48 5.38
C ALA A 26 -10.77 8.21 4.62
N SER A 27 -9.68 8.92 4.94
CA SER A 27 -8.33 8.68 4.41
C SER A 27 -7.60 7.56 5.14
N CYS A 28 -8.32 6.71 5.89
CA CYS A 28 -7.84 5.37 6.18
C CYS A 28 -7.61 4.67 4.84
N ALA A 29 -6.39 4.81 4.33
CA ALA A 29 -5.97 4.25 3.06
C ALA A 29 -6.24 2.76 3.16
N ALA A 30 -7.18 2.26 2.35
CA ALA A 30 -7.43 0.84 2.24
C ALA A 30 -6.09 0.18 1.93
N GLU A 31 -5.52 -0.47 2.94
CA GLU A 31 -4.28 -1.20 2.83
C GLU A 31 -4.55 -2.22 1.73
N SER A 32 -3.88 -2.06 0.58
CA SER A 32 -4.34 -2.74 -0.64
C SER A 32 -4.43 -4.23 -0.37
N GLU A 33 -5.57 -4.87 -0.66
CA GLU A 33 -5.83 -6.30 -0.40
C GLU A 33 -4.66 -7.22 -0.82
N TYR A 34 -3.91 -6.79 -1.82
CA TYR A 34 -2.73 -7.47 -2.34
C TYR A 34 -1.58 -7.64 -1.32
N ILE A 35 -1.45 -6.75 -0.32
CA ILE A 35 -0.39 -6.80 0.69
C ILE A 35 -0.78 -7.72 1.85
N ALA A 36 -2.07 -7.84 2.16
CA ALA A 36 -2.55 -8.57 3.32
C ALA A 36 -2.10 -10.05 3.34
N ASN A 37 -2.01 -10.67 2.16
CA ASN A 37 -1.64 -12.09 2.02
C ASN A 37 -0.18 -12.32 1.58
N LEU A 38 0.71 -11.33 1.72
CA LEU A 38 2.12 -11.53 1.38
C LEU A 38 2.73 -12.62 2.28
N PRO A 39 3.43 -13.62 1.72
CA PRO A 39 4.07 -14.66 2.52
C PRO A 39 5.16 -14.07 3.41
N LYS A 40 5.16 -14.41 4.70
CA LYS A 40 6.27 -14.14 5.60
C LYS A 40 7.29 -15.27 5.46
N ILE A 41 8.55 -14.90 5.30
CA ILE A 41 9.65 -15.85 5.08
C ILE A 41 10.73 -15.53 6.09
N ASP A 42 11.06 -16.49 6.94
CA ASP A 42 12.07 -16.29 7.98
C ASP A 42 13.42 -15.94 7.36
N GLY A 43 14.08 -14.93 7.92
CA GLY A 43 15.35 -14.41 7.43
C GLY A 43 15.25 -13.50 6.19
N PHE A 44 14.08 -13.37 5.57
CA PHE A 44 13.88 -12.54 4.37
C PHE A 44 12.90 -11.39 4.63
N GLN A 45 13.28 -10.18 4.22
CA GLN A 45 12.43 -9.00 4.32
C GLN A 45 11.93 -8.56 2.95
N VAL A 46 10.68 -8.12 2.87
CA VAL A 46 10.13 -7.50 1.66
C VAL A 46 10.86 -6.18 1.42
N LYS A 47 11.60 -6.09 0.32
CA LYS A 47 12.28 -4.86 -0.10
C LYS A 47 11.43 -4.00 -1.00
N LYS A 48 10.67 -4.61 -1.92
CA LYS A 48 9.87 -3.87 -2.89
C LYS A 48 8.72 -4.72 -3.42
N ILE A 49 7.56 -4.10 -3.53
CA ILE A 49 6.44 -4.60 -4.31
C ILE A 49 6.35 -3.74 -5.57
N TYR A 50 6.28 -4.36 -6.74
CA TYR A 50 6.24 -3.64 -8.01
C TYR A 50 5.45 -4.42 -9.05
N ARG A 51 4.89 -3.69 -10.02
CA ARG A 51 4.19 -4.28 -11.15
C ARG A 51 5.13 -4.35 -12.35
N LEU A 52 5.23 -5.53 -12.95
CA LEU A 52 5.95 -5.75 -14.21
C LEU A 52 4.96 -6.30 -15.24
N ASN A 53 4.68 -5.51 -16.27
CA ASN A 53 3.58 -5.78 -17.21
C ASN A 53 2.24 -5.94 -16.46
N ARG A 54 1.60 -7.10 -16.59
CA ARG A 54 0.35 -7.46 -15.88
C ARG A 54 0.59 -8.26 -14.59
N ASN A 55 1.84 -8.40 -14.15
CA ASN A 55 2.15 -9.22 -12.98
C ASN A 55 2.53 -8.33 -11.80
N LEU A 56 1.86 -8.51 -10.67
CA LEU A 56 2.33 -7.95 -9.40
C LEU A 56 3.39 -8.86 -8.79
N LEU A 57 4.54 -8.30 -8.45
CA LEU A 57 5.71 -8.99 -7.94
C LEU A 57 6.13 -8.42 -6.58
N ALA A 58 6.56 -9.29 -5.68
CA ALA A 58 7.16 -8.94 -4.40
C ALA A 58 8.59 -9.47 -4.35
N ALA A 59 9.57 -8.58 -4.17
CA ALA A 59 10.97 -8.91 -4.00
C ALA A 59 11.35 -8.91 -2.53
N TYR A 60 11.99 -10.00 -2.12
CA TYR A 60 12.49 -10.23 -0.78
C TYR A 60 14.03 -10.28 -0.81
N MET A 61 14.65 -9.89 0.30
CA MET A 61 16.09 -9.93 0.49
C MET A 61 16.45 -10.32 1.92
N ASP A 62 17.44 -11.20 2.08
CA ASP A 62 18.02 -11.51 3.39
C ASP A 62 19.20 -10.57 3.73
N SER A 63 19.81 -10.78 4.91
CA SER A 63 20.98 -10.01 5.35
C SER A 63 22.22 -10.24 4.50
N SER A 64 22.31 -11.37 3.81
CA SER A 64 23.43 -11.75 2.93
C SER A 64 23.27 -11.25 1.50
N GLY A 65 22.14 -10.60 1.17
CA GLY A 65 21.85 -10.08 -0.16
C GLY A 65 21.22 -11.10 -1.13
N ASN A 66 20.87 -12.30 -0.67
CA ASN A 66 20.14 -13.28 -1.45
C ASN A 66 18.73 -12.75 -1.76
N ARG A 67 18.23 -13.01 -2.97
CA ARG A 67 16.96 -12.45 -3.45
C ARG A 67 15.96 -13.53 -3.77
N LEU A 68 14.73 -13.34 -3.32
CA LEU A 68 13.58 -14.14 -3.71
C LEU A 68 12.53 -13.24 -4.35
N VAL A 69 11.82 -13.75 -5.35
CA VAL A 69 10.71 -13.03 -5.97
C VAL A 69 9.47 -13.90 -5.97
N PHE A 70 8.36 -13.30 -5.57
CA PHE A 70 7.04 -13.91 -5.60
C PHE A 70 6.16 -13.15 -6.57
N LYS A 71 5.32 -13.89 -7.30
CA LYS A 71 4.31 -13.35 -8.19
C LYS A 71 2.93 -13.60 -7.60
N LEU A 72 2.08 -12.58 -7.59
CA LEU A 72 0.68 -12.73 -7.26
C LEU A 72 -0.05 -13.46 -8.39
N ASN A 73 -0.82 -14.48 -8.03
CA ASN A 73 -1.86 -15.04 -8.88
C ASN A 73 -3.17 -14.32 -8.57
N GLU A 74 -3.59 -13.43 -9.49
CA GLU A 74 -4.78 -12.60 -9.30
C GLU A 74 -6.08 -13.42 -9.23
N SER A 75 -6.14 -14.60 -9.88
CA SER A 75 -7.34 -15.44 -9.87
C SER A 75 -7.61 -16.14 -8.53
N SER A 76 -6.55 -16.45 -7.78
CA SER A 76 -6.65 -17.15 -6.49
C SER A 76 -6.23 -16.29 -5.30
N ALA A 77 -5.83 -15.04 -5.54
CA ALA A 77 -5.27 -14.13 -4.54
C ALA A 77 -4.10 -14.75 -3.72
N THR A 78 -3.29 -15.61 -4.34
CA THR A 78 -2.14 -16.28 -3.68
C THR A 78 -0.81 -15.91 -4.32
N TRP A 79 0.27 -15.99 -3.54
CA TRP A 79 1.62 -15.69 -3.99
C TRP A 79 2.39 -16.97 -4.31
N LYS A 80 3.03 -17.02 -5.49
CA LYS A 80 3.88 -18.14 -5.91
C LYS A 80 5.31 -17.67 -6.14
N ARG A 81 6.28 -18.39 -5.57
CA ARG A 81 7.70 -18.14 -5.81
C ARG A 81 8.01 -18.35 -7.29
N ILE A 82 8.75 -17.42 -7.88
CA ILE A 82 9.27 -17.54 -9.24
C ILE A 82 10.79 -17.60 -9.21
N LEU A 83 11.33 -18.54 -9.97
CA LEU A 83 12.75 -18.64 -10.25
C LEU A 83 12.96 -18.08 -11.63
N PHE A 84 13.66 -16.95 -11.73
CA PHE A 84 14.14 -16.49 -13.02
C PHE A 84 15.34 -17.34 -13.40
N LYS A 85 15.33 -17.94 -14.60
CA LYS A 85 16.55 -18.48 -15.18
C LYS A 85 17.48 -17.29 -15.44
N THR A 86 18.48 -17.11 -14.59
CA THR A 86 19.62 -16.27 -14.93
C THR A 86 20.39 -17.00 -16.03
N LYS A 87 20.53 -16.37 -17.20
CA LYS A 87 21.54 -16.83 -18.15
C LYS A 87 22.88 -16.72 -17.43
N VAL A 88 23.53 -17.85 -17.17
CA VAL A 88 24.93 -17.86 -16.77
C VAL A 88 25.68 -17.39 -18.01
N SER A 89 26.22 -16.17 -17.97
CA SER A 89 27.19 -15.75 -18.98
C SER A 89 28.46 -16.55 -18.70
N LEU A 90 28.76 -17.48 -19.61
CA LEU A 90 30.06 -18.17 -19.69
C LEU A 90 31.17 -17.17 -19.99
#